data_AF-A0A1H6T930-F1
#
_entry.id   AF-A0A1H6T930-F1
#
_cell.length_a   1.000
_cell.length_b   1.000
_cell.length_c   1.000
_cell.angle_alpha   90.00
_cell.angle_beta   90.00
_cell.angle_gamma   90.00
#
_symmetry.space_group_name_H-M   'P 1'
#
loop_
_entity.id
_entity.type
_entity.pdbx_description
1 polymer ?
#
loop_
_entity_poly.entity_id
_entity_poly.type
_entity_poly.pdbx_seq_one_letter_code
_entity_poly.pdbx_strand_id
1 'polypeptide(L)' 'MVSPEQIEAMAIPFIFGGAVGLAIGRVVLNSTLAGIVIGLVLFGLLLALRSWIVPN' A
#
# COMPACT_ATOMS: atom_id res chain seq x y z
N MET A 1 -12.08 13.49 13.50
CA MET A 1 -12.80 12.32 12.95
C MET A 1 -12.29 12.12 11.54
N VAL A 2 -11.95 10.88 11.15
CA VAL A 2 -11.53 10.56 9.78
C VAL A 2 -12.80 10.53 8.92
N SER A 3 -12.81 11.26 7.80
CA SER A 3 -13.98 11.25 6.90
C SER A 3 -14.03 9.94 6.09
N PRO A 4 -15.21 9.47 5.66
CA PRO A 4 -15.31 8.31 4.78
C PRO A 4 -14.44 8.43 3.53
N GLU A 5 -14.33 9.63 2.94
CA GLU A 5 -13.49 9.85 1.77
C GLU A 5 -11.99 9.64 2.07
N GLN A 6 -11.54 9.99 3.28
CA GLN A 6 -10.16 9.73 3.70
C GLN A 6 -9.88 8.23 3.86
N ILE A 7 -10.85 7.43 4.30
CA ILE A 7 -10.70 5.98 4.40
C ILE A 7 -10.61 5.36 3.01
N GLU A 8 -11.52 5.74 2.09
CA GLU A 8 -11.50 5.25 0.70
C GLU A 8 -10.21 5.66 -0.03
N ALA A 9 -9.74 6.89 0.22
CA ALA A 9 -8.48 7.40 -0.31
C ALA A 9 -7.26 6.56 0.10
N MET A 10 -7.27 5.99 1.31
CA MET A 10 -6.20 5.13 1.83
C MET A 10 -6.36 3.65 1.45
N ALA A 11 -7.60 3.21 1.21
CA ALA A 11 -7.91 1.82 0.93
C ALA A 11 -7.24 1.32 -0.37
N ILE A 12 -7.27 2.12 -1.44
CA ILE A 12 -6.67 1.74 -2.73
C ILE A 12 -5.15 1.54 -2.61
N PRO A 13 -4.36 2.53 -2.13
CA PRO A 13 -2.92 2.35 -1.89
C PRO A 13 -2.61 1.12 -1.03
N PHE A 14 -3.42 0.85 0.00
CA PHE A 14 -3.21 -0.26 0.91
C PHE A 14 -3.44 -1.61 0.23
N ILE A 15 -4.55 -1.77 -0.48
CA ILE A 15 -4.88 -3.02 -1.19
C ILE A 15 -3.83 -3.32 -2.25
N PHE A 16 -3.48 -2.34 -3.09
CA PHE A 16 -2.47 -2.53 -4.14
C PHE A 16 -1.08 -2.80 -3.55
N GLY A 17 -0.64 -1.97 -2.59
CA GLY A 17 0.64 -2.14 -1.93
C GLY A 17 0.76 -3.51 -1.25
N GLY A 18 -0.24 -3.89 -0.45
CA GLY A 18 -0.29 -5.16 0.26
C GLY A 18 -0.32 -6.38 -0.68
N ALA A 19 -1.15 -6.35 -1.73
CA ALA A 19 -1.25 -7.45 -2.69
C ALA A 19 0.06 -7.66 -3.46
N VAL A 20 0.65 -6.57 -3.97
CA VAL A 20 1.93 -6.63 -4.70
C VAL A 20 3.07 -7.04 -3.76
N GLY A 21 3.13 -6.49 -2.56
CA GLY A 21 4.14 -6.84 -1.56
C GLY A 21 4.08 -8.31 -1.18
N LEU A 22 2.89 -8.83 -0.87
CA LEU A 22 2.71 -10.24 -0.56
C LEU A 22 3.03 -11.15 -1.75
N ALA A 23 2.63 -10.77 -2.97
CA ALA A 23 2.96 -11.53 -4.17
C ALA A 23 4.47 -11.62 -4.37
N ILE A 24 5.20 -10.51 -4.29
CA ILE A 24 6.66 -10.48 -4.41
C ILE A 24 7.31 -11.29 -3.28
N GLY A 25 6.90 -11.03 -2.03
CA GLY A 25 7.46 -11.71 -0.87
C GLY A 25 7.28 -13.21 -0.90
N ARG A 26 6.09 -13.70 -1.30
CA ARG A 26 5.82 -15.14 -1.37
C ARG A 26 6.41 -15.80 -2.60
N VAL A 27 6.28 -15.19 -3.78
CA VAL A 27 6.66 -15.83 -5.05
C VAL A 27 8.15 -15.70 -5.32
N VAL A 28 8.74 -14.53 -5.06
CA VAL A 28 10.14 -14.25 -5.40
C VAL A 28 11.06 -14.53 -4.21
N LEU A 29 10.67 -14.12 -3.01
CA LEU A 29 11.53 -14.18 -1.82
C LEU A 29 11.25 -15.36 -0.89
N ASN A 30 10.18 -16.12 -1.17
CA ASN A 30 9.68 -17.23 -0.33
C ASN A 30 9.56 -16.85 1.17
N SER A 31 9.20 -15.59 1.44
CA SER A 31 9.11 -15.03 2.78
C SER A 31 7.89 -14.12 2.92
N THR A 32 6.90 -14.58 3.69
CA THR A 32 5.70 -13.80 3.99
C THR A 32 6.03 -12.51 4.74
N LEU A 33 6.99 -12.56 5.69
CA LEU A 33 7.39 -11.38 6.46
C LEU A 33 8.01 -10.31 5.56
N ALA A 34 8.89 -10.70 4.63
CA ALA A 34 9.44 -9.79 3.63
C ALA A 34 8.32 -9.18 2.77
N GLY A 35 7.33 -9.99 2.37
CA GLY A 35 6.18 -9.51 1.60
C GLY A 35 5.33 -8.48 2.34
N ILE A 36 5.12 -8.66 3.65
CA ILE A 36 4.41 -7.68 4.49
C ILE A 36 5.19 -6.36 4.52
N VAL A 37 6.50 -6.41 4.76
CA VAL A 37 7.34 -5.20 4.79
C VAL A 37 7.31 -4.48 3.45
N ILE A 38 7.48 -5.20 2.34
CA ILE A 38 7.39 -4.62 0.98
C ILE A 38 6.00 -4.00 0.77
N GLY A 39 4.94 -4.67 1.20
CA GLY A 39 3.58 -4.17 1.03
C GLY A 39 3.32 -2.87 1.80
N LEU A 40 3.83 -2.76 3.03
CA LEU A 40 3.75 -1.53 3.83
C LEU A 40 4.55 -0.38 3.20
N VAL A 41 5.73 -0.67 2.64
CA VAL A 41 6.55 0.31 1.92
C VAL A 41 5.80 0.82 0.68
N LEU A 42 5.25 -0.09 -0.13
CA LEU A 42 4.48 0.26 -1.32
C LEU A 42 3.22 1.06 -0.98
N PHE A 43 2.52 0.70 0.11
CA PHE A 43 1.40 1.48 0.60
C PHE A 43 1.80 2.93 0.88
N GLY A 44 2.88 3.15 1.64
CA GLY A 44 3.37 4.50 1.95
C GLY A 44 3.76 5.29 0.70
N LEU A 45 4.45 4.66 -0.25
CA LEU A 45 4.83 5.29 -1.52
C LEU A 45 3.61 5.67 -2.36
N LEU A 46 2.63 4.77 -2.50
CA LEU A 46 1.41 5.02 -3.25
C LEU A 46 0.56 6.12 -2.60
N LEU A 47 0.51 6.15 -1.27
CA LEU A 47 -0.20 7.20 -0.53
C LEU A 47 0.47 8.56 -0.74
N ALA A 48 1.80 8.63 -0.64
CA ALA A 48 2.57 9.84 -0.90
C ALA A 48 2.39 10.33 -2.35
N LEU A 49 2.45 9.40 -3.32
CA LEU A 49 2.21 9.71 -4.73
C LEU A 49 0.80 10.25 -4.95
N ARG A 50 -0.22 9.64 -4.33
CA ARG A 50 -1.60 10.13 -4.38
C ARG A 50 -1.69 11.56 -3.85
N SER A 51 -1.09 11.86 -2.70
CA SER A 51 -1.10 13.21 -2.12
C SER A 51 -0.41 14.25 -3.01
N TRP A 52 0.54 13.83 -3.85
CA TRP A 52 1.19 14.72 -4.81
C TRP A 52 0.34 14.96 -6.07
N ILE A 53 -0.34 13.93 -6.59
CA ILE A 53 -1.16 14.02 -7.81
C ILE A 53 -2.53 14.64 -7.53
N VAL A 54 -3.12 14.31 -6.39
CA VAL A 54 -4.41 14.81 -5.93
C VAL A 54 -4.16 15.51 -4.59
N PRO A 55 -3.72 16.78 -4.62
CA PRO A 55 -3.68 17.59 -3.42
C PRO A 55 -5.12 17.76 -2.95
N ASN A 56 -5.41 17.31 -1.72
CA ASN A 56 -6.71 17.56 -1.10
C ASN A 56 -6.91 19.07 -0.89
#